data_AF-A0A368TH36-F1
#
_entry.id   AF-A0A368TH36-F1
#
_cell.length_a   1.000
_cell.length_b   1.000
_cell.length_c   1.000
_cell.angle_alpha   90.00
_cell.angle_beta   90.00
_cell.angle_gamma   90.00
#
_symmetry.space_group_name_H-M   'P 1'
#
loop_
_entity.id
_entity.type
_entity.pdbx_description
1 polymer ?
#
loop_
_entity_poly.entity_id
_entity_poly.type
_entity_poly.pdbx_seq_one_letter_code
_entity_poly.pdbx_strand_id
1 'polypeptide(L)'
;MFIGIDVGGANTKIVTSDGLVKSLYAPLWKNKSILYNLLSEYAAVSGLEAVGAVMTGELCDCFVSRREGVLHIKDALSTVFKEVKFFNSYCTFKDSTAVDKAPLSFASTNWLASSMLISEQYEDAIFVDLGSTTTDLIPIAGGEIKAGRTDLKRLKNGELIYSGVRRTNVATVLKSVELGEECSVSSELFAITADAYLVLGYITDADYSCESPDSYAFTDREEAEKSRLSAMRRLARVVCSDLEELGEDNTVRIAAQVKRAQVDELVASLKQIKAKYQLEQVVSAGIGDFIVKEAADSLNMPFLPLSACYGKTIAATFPAYAVARLLETF
;
A
#
# COMPACT_ATOMS: atom_id res chain seq x y z
N MET A 1 20.65 -13.12 11.96
CA MET A 1 19.94 -12.00 11.30
C MET A 1 18.70 -12.53 10.59
N PHE A 2 17.57 -11.84 10.71
CA PHE A 2 16.31 -12.20 10.06
C PHE A 2 15.98 -11.20 8.94
N ILE A 3 15.41 -11.70 7.85
CA ILE A 3 14.91 -10.86 6.75
C ILE A 3 13.40 -11.06 6.64
N GLY A 4 12.65 -9.97 6.61
CA GLY A 4 11.25 -9.97 6.21
C GLY A 4 11.09 -9.43 4.79
N ILE A 5 10.33 -10.16 3.97
CA ILE A 5 10.09 -9.82 2.57
C ILE A 5 8.58 -9.72 2.32
N ASP A 6 8.14 -8.58 1.79
CA ASP A 6 6.79 -8.38 1.27
C ASP A 6 6.85 -8.31 -0.25
N VAL A 7 6.41 -9.39 -0.91
CA VAL A 7 6.36 -9.47 -2.38
C VAL A 7 5.02 -8.94 -2.86
N GLY A 8 5.00 -7.66 -3.22
CA GLY A 8 3.84 -7.00 -3.82
C GLY A 8 3.81 -7.08 -5.34
N GLY A 9 2.70 -6.64 -5.92
CA GLY A 9 2.53 -6.69 -7.38
C GLY A 9 3.38 -5.68 -8.14
N ALA A 10 3.64 -4.50 -7.57
CA ALA A 10 4.44 -3.44 -8.19
C ALA A 10 5.81 -3.25 -7.52
N ASN A 11 5.92 -3.55 -6.23
CA ASN A 11 7.13 -3.35 -5.45
C ASN A 11 7.38 -4.57 -4.57
N THR A 12 8.65 -4.91 -4.37
CA THR A 12 9.09 -5.86 -3.33
C THR A 12 9.79 -5.08 -2.24
N LYS A 13 9.40 -5.29 -0.98
CA LYS A 13 10.03 -4.63 0.17
C LYS A 13 10.82 -5.65 0.97
N ILE A 14 12.02 -5.27 1.38
CA ILE A 14 12.96 -6.11 2.14
C ILE A 14 13.39 -5.32 3.36
N VAL A 15 13.18 -5.92 4.53
CA VAL A 15 13.59 -5.37 5.82
C VAL A 15 14.38 -6.41 6.58
N THR A 16 15.44 -5.99 7.26
CA THR A 16 16.27 -6.88 8.08
C THR A 16 16.23 -6.48 9.54
N SER A 17 16.46 -7.45 10.42
CA SER A 17 16.50 -7.26 11.87
C SER A 17 17.59 -6.26 12.32
N ASP A 18 18.65 -6.08 11.54
CA ASP A 18 19.79 -5.18 11.84
C ASP A 18 19.68 -3.80 11.18
N GLY A 19 18.60 -3.53 10.43
CA GLY A 19 18.21 -2.17 10.05
C GLY A 19 18.27 -1.82 8.56
N LEU A 20 18.65 -2.74 7.67
CA LEU A 20 18.46 -2.53 6.22
C LEU A 20 16.96 -2.49 5.90
N VAL A 21 16.55 -1.43 5.19
CA VAL A 21 15.19 -1.23 4.67
C VAL A 21 15.27 -0.86 3.20
N LYS A 22 14.59 -1.63 2.34
CA LYS A 22 14.52 -1.41 0.90
C LYS A 22 13.09 -1.55 0.40
N SER A 23 12.69 -0.65 -0.49
CA SER A 23 11.49 -0.77 -1.31
C SER A 23 11.93 -0.69 -2.76
N LEU A 24 11.77 -1.78 -3.49
CA LEU A 24 12.32 -1.97 -4.83
C LEU A 24 11.18 -2.05 -5.83
N TYR A 25 11.24 -1.22 -6.88
CA TYR A 25 10.28 -1.32 -7.98
C TYR A 25 10.49 -2.62 -8.74
N ALA A 26 9.47 -3.47 -8.72
CA ALA A 26 9.49 -4.83 -9.23
C ALA A 26 8.10 -5.16 -9.80
N PRO A 27 7.75 -4.61 -10.98
CA PRO A 27 6.42 -4.78 -11.58
C PRO A 27 6.20 -6.23 -12.01
N LEU A 28 5.78 -7.06 -11.06
CA LEU A 28 5.54 -8.49 -11.25
C LEU A 28 4.53 -8.74 -12.36
N TRP A 29 3.51 -7.87 -12.43
CA TRP A 29 2.48 -7.86 -13.47
C TRP A 29 3.02 -7.72 -14.90
N LYS A 30 4.21 -7.11 -15.10
CA LYS A 30 4.87 -7.04 -16.41
C LYS A 30 5.73 -8.28 -16.68
N ASN A 31 6.53 -8.69 -15.70
CA ASN A 31 7.52 -9.74 -15.87
C ASN A 31 7.74 -10.54 -14.58
N LYS A 32 7.21 -11.76 -14.54
CA LYS A 32 7.34 -12.65 -13.37
C LYS A 32 8.78 -13.08 -13.04
N SER A 33 9.71 -13.01 -14.01
CA SER A 33 11.12 -13.37 -13.81
C SER A 33 11.91 -12.30 -13.05
N ILE A 34 11.36 -11.09 -12.90
CA ILE A 34 12.05 -9.99 -12.20
C ILE A 34 12.43 -10.32 -10.76
N LEU A 35 11.62 -11.16 -10.09
CA LEU A 35 11.82 -11.53 -8.70
C LEU A 35 13.14 -12.29 -8.48
N TYR A 36 13.51 -13.21 -9.37
CA TYR A 36 14.71 -14.02 -9.18
C TYR A 36 15.97 -13.16 -9.16
N ASN A 37 16.09 -12.26 -10.13
CA ASN A 37 17.23 -11.34 -10.23
C ASN A 37 17.27 -10.39 -9.04
N LEU A 38 16.15 -9.74 -8.72
CA LEU A 38 16.05 -8.80 -7.61
C LEU A 38 16.39 -9.45 -6.26
N LEU A 39 15.84 -10.63 -5.99
CA LEU A 39 16.05 -11.31 -4.70
C LEU A 39 17.50 -11.81 -4.57
N SER A 40 18.14 -12.20 -5.67
CA SER A 40 19.52 -12.73 -5.66
C SER A 40 20.55 -11.72 -5.14
N GLU A 41 20.30 -10.42 -5.29
CA GLU A 41 21.13 -9.36 -4.73
C GLU A 41 21.20 -9.41 -3.19
N TYR A 42 20.20 -10.02 -2.55
CA TYR A 42 20.06 -10.11 -1.10
C TYR A 42 20.39 -11.51 -0.56
N ALA A 43 20.71 -12.49 -1.43
CA ALA A 43 20.99 -13.87 -1.04
C ALA A 43 22.35 -14.05 -0.34
N ALA A 44 23.31 -13.17 -0.61
CA ALA A 44 24.68 -13.26 -0.12
C ALA A 44 24.89 -12.54 1.23
N VAL A 45 23.84 -12.12 1.91
CA VAL A 45 23.97 -11.42 3.20
C VAL A 45 24.49 -12.40 4.26
N SER A 46 25.62 -12.04 4.88
CA SER A 46 26.28 -12.87 5.89
C SER A 46 25.47 -12.91 7.19
N GLY A 47 25.44 -14.06 7.87
CA GLY A 47 24.75 -14.21 9.16
C GLY A 47 23.22 -14.30 9.06
N LEU A 48 22.68 -14.58 7.87
CA LEU A 48 21.26 -14.86 7.66
C LEU A 48 20.85 -16.16 8.37
N GLU A 49 19.90 -16.05 9.30
CA GLU A 49 19.33 -17.18 10.05
C GLU A 49 18.07 -17.72 9.37
N ALA A 50 17.13 -16.84 9.02
CA ALA A 50 15.91 -17.20 8.31
C ALA A 50 15.33 -16.02 7.53
N VAL A 51 14.52 -16.34 6.52
CA VAL A 51 13.76 -15.37 5.73
C VAL A 51 12.27 -15.60 5.96
N GLY A 52 11.57 -14.57 6.40
CA GLY A 52 10.13 -14.52 6.50
C GLY A 52 9.53 -13.87 5.26
N ALA A 53 8.44 -14.43 4.73
CA ALA A 53 7.79 -13.90 3.55
C ALA A 53 6.26 -13.76 3.71
N VAL A 54 5.76 -12.62 3.23
CA VAL A 54 4.35 -12.36 2.92
C VAL A 54 4.23 -11.95 1.44
N MET A 55 3.02 -12.04 0.90
CA MET A 55 2.78 -11.67 -0.49
C MET A 55 1.42 -11.00 -0.70
N THR A 56 1.40 -10.10 -1.68
CA THR A 56 0.21 -9.46 -2.27
C THR A 56 0.25 -9.42 -3.80
N GLY A 57 1.37 -9.83 -4.41
CA GLY A 57 1.55 -9.88 -5.86
C GLY A 57 0.95 -11.11 -6.53
N GLU A 58 0.37 -12.06 -5.79
CA GLU A 58 -0.10 -13.34 -6.33
C GLU A 58 -1.32 -13.21 -7.28
N LEU A 59 -1.95 -12.04 -7.30
CA LEU A 59 -3.08 -11.69 -8.18
C LEU A 59 -2.67 -10.86 -9.40
N CYS A 60 -1.37 -10.65 -9.64
CA CYS A 60 -0.90 -9.95 -10.82
C CYS A 60 -1.36 -10.64 -12.13
N ASP A 61 -1.67 -9.82 -13.13
CA ASP A 61 -2.21 -10.25 -14.44
C ASP A 61 -1.32 -11.26 -15.19
N CYS A 62 -0.03 -11.34 -14.83
CA CYS A 62 0.91 -12.31 -15.37
C CYS A 62 0.65 -13.77 -14.91
N PHE A 63 -0.30 -13.99 -13.99
CA PHE A 63 -0.69 -15.31 -13.49
C PHE A 63 -2.12 -15.65 -13.90
N VAL A 64 -2.32 -16.90 -14.33
CA VAL A 64 -3.64 -17.43 -14.71
C VAL A 64 -4.55 -17.57 -13.47
N SER A 65 -3.96 -17.79 -12.30
CA SER A 65 -4.71 -17.90 -11.06
C SER A 65 -3.91 -17.44 -9.85
N ARG A 66 -4.61 -17.06 -8.78
CA ARG A 66 -4.03 -16.78 -7.46
C ARG A 66 -3.10 -17.91 -6.98
N ARG A 67 -3.48 -19.16 -7.24
CA ARG A 67 -2.68 -20.34 -6.89
C ARG A 67 -1.33 -20.32 -7.61
N GLU A 68 -1.32 -20.03 -8.91
CA GLU A 68 -0.09 -19.92 -9.68
C GLU A 68 0.81 -18.82 -9.13
N GLY A 69 0.25 -17.63 -8.86
CA GLY A 69 1.01 -16.51 -8.31
C GLY A 69 1.68 -16.84 -6.98
N VAL A 70 0.95 -17.47 -6.04
CA VAL A 70 1.52 -17.89 -4.74
C VAL A 70 2.66 -18.88 -4.95
N LEU A 71 2.46 -19.91 -5.78
CA LEU A 71 3.48 -20.93 -6.02
C LEU A 71 4.73 -20.33 -6.68
N HIS A 72 4.55 -19.43 -7.66
CA HIS A 72 5.65 -18.74 -8.33
C HIS A 72 6.48 -17.87 -7.37
N ILE A 73 5.81 -17.09 -6.50
CA ILE A 73 6.50 -16.26 -5.49
C ILE A 73 7.25 -17.15 -4.50
N LYS A 74 6.62 -18.24 -4.04
CA LYS A 74 7.25 -19.23 -3.16
C LYS A 74 8.48 -19.86 -3.80
N ASP A 75 8.39 -20.25 -5.08
CA ASP A 75 9.49 -20.88 -5.81
C ASP A 75 10.65 -19.90 -5.98
N ALA A 76 10.37 -18.64 -6.31
CA ALA A 76 11.40 -17.60 -6.41
C ALA A 76 12.15 -17.41 -5.10
N LEU A 77 11.44 -17.26 -3.98
CA LEU A 77 12.05 -17.10 -2.67
C LEU A 77 12.84 -18.35 -2.24
N SER A 78 12.26 -19.54 -2.43
CA SER A 78 12.90 -20.81 -2.01
C SER A 78 14.08 -21.20 -2.90
N THR A 79 14.16 -20.68 -4.12
CA THR A 79 15.33 -20.86 -5.00
C THR A 79 16.49 -19.98 -4.56
N VAL A 80 16.20 -18.76 -4.12
CA VAL A 80 17.21 -17.75 -3.81
C VAL A 80 17.73 -17.87 -2.38
N PHE A 81 16.85 -18.13 -1.42
CA PHE A 81 17.20 -18.16 0.00
C PHE A 81 17.10 -19.56 0.58
N LYS A 82 17.93 -19.82 1.59
CA LYS A 82 17.81 -20.99 2.47
C LYS A 82 16.90 -20.63 3.65
N GLU A 83 16.21 -21.62 4.23
CA GLU A 83 15.35 -21.46 5.42
C GLU A 83 14.28 -20.36 5.28
N VAL A 84 13.44 -20.47 4.24
CA VAL A 84 12.31 -19.55 4.01
C VAL A 84 11.06 -20.02 4.75
N LYS A 85 10.49 -19.13 5.56
CA LYS A 85 9.22 -19.28 6.26
C LYS A 85 8.19 -18.35 5.66
N PHE A 86 7.02 -18.89 5.32
CA PHE A 86 5.91 -18.17 4.73
C PHE A 86 4.84 -17.92 5.79
N PHE A 87 4.36 -16.69 5.90
CA PHE A 87 3.33 -16.31 6.87
C PHE A 87 1.93 -16.54 6.28
N ASN A 88 1.13 -17.36 6.95
CA ASN A 88 -0.20 -17.75 6.46
C ASN A 88 -1.34 -16.94 7.08
N SER A 89 -2.55 -17.20 6.59
CA SER A 89 -3.80 -16.55 7.00
C SER A 89 -4.22 -16.83 8.45
N TYR A 90 -3.55 -17.78 9.11
CA TYR A 90 -3.74 -18.14 10.52
C TYR A 90 -2.71 -17.45 11.43
N CYS A 91 -1.97 -16.48 10.90
CA CYS A 91 -0.93 -15.74 11.62
C CYS A 91 0.20 -16.64 12.13
N THR A 92 0.62 -17.61 11.30
CA THR A 92 1.72 -18.52 11.65
C THR A 92 2.69 -18.68 10.49
N PHE A 93 3.97 -18.88 10.81
CA PHE A 93 5.00 -19.24 9.85
C PHE A 93 4.95 -20.74 9.49
N LYS A 94 5.15 -21.05 8.21
CA LYS A 94 5.20 -22.41 7.67
C LYS A 94 6.28 -22.54 6.58
N ASP A 95 6.74 -23.76 6.35
CA ASP A 95 7.70 -24.05 5.28
C ASP A 95 7.04 -24.08 3.90
N SER A 96 7.89 -24.05 2.85
CA SER A 96 7.49 -24.16 1.44
C SER A 96 6.53 -25.32 1.15
N THR A 97 6.74 -26.48 1.78
CA THR A 97 5.88 -27.67 1.59
C THR A 97 4.43 -27.45 2.05
N ALA A 98 4.19 -26.56 3.01
CA ALA A 98 2.84 -26.19 3.43
C ALA A 98 2.17 -25.28 2.38
N VAL A 99 2.97 -24.42 1.73
CA VAL A 99 2.50 -23.59 0.61
C VAL A 99 2.07 -24.46 -0.56
N ASP A 100 2.80 -25.52 -0.88
CA ASP A 100 2.42 -26.47 -1.94
C ASP A 100 1.06 -27.14 -1.67
N LYS A 101 0.80 -27.51 -0.41
CA LYS A 101 -0.43 -28.17 0.00
C LYS A 101 -1.63 -27.21 0.03
N ALA A 102 -1.43 -25.97 0.50
CA ALA A 102 -2.50 -25.02 0.73
C ALA A 102 -2.13 -23.58 0.31
N PRO A 103 -1.82 -23.34 -0.98
CA PRO A 103 -1.24 -22.07 -1.42
C PRO A 103 -2.16 -20.87 -1.14
N LEU A 104 -3.47 -21.05 -1.26
CA LEU A 104 -4.44 -19.98 -1.02
C LEU A 104 -4.45 -19.49 0.44
N SER A 105 -3.88 -20.23 1.39
CA SER A 105 -3.72 -19.77 2.77
C SER A 105 -2.56 -18.78 2.97
N PHE A 106 -1.76 -18.53 1.93
CA PHE A 106 -0.62 -17.60 1.96
C PHE A 106 -0.85 -16.34 1.09
N ALA A 107 -2.02 -16.24 0.46
CA ALA A 107 -2.41 -15.11 -0.36
C ALA A 107 -2.87 -13.91 0.50
N SER A 108 -2.52 -12.70 0.09
CA SER A 108 -2.86 -11.43 0.76
C SER A 108 -2.59 -11.44 2.28
N THR A 109 -1.42 -11.91 2.74
CA THR A 109 -1.10 -12.03 4.18
C THR A 109 -0.28 -10.88 4.78
N ASN A 110 0.11 -9.90 3.96
CA ASN A 110 0.91 -8.74 4.39
C ASN A 110 0.26 -7.93 5.52
N TRP A 111 -1.04 -7.61 5.39
CA TRP A 111 -1.78 -6.84 6.39
C TRP A 111 -1.96 -7.64 7.68
N LEU A 112 -2.04 -8.97 7.61
CA LEU A 112 -2.13 -9.83 8.79
C LEU A 112 -0.84 -9.81 9.60
N ALA A 113 0.32 -9.84 8.95
CA ALA A 113 1.61 -9.75 9.64
C ALA A 113 1.74 -8.40 10.36
N SER A 114 1.46 -7.29 9.66
CA SER A 114 1.41 -5.96 10.26
C SER A 114 0.46 -5.91 11.46
N SER A 115 -0.76 -6.40 11.29
CA SER A 115 -1.79 -6.36 12.33
C SER A 115 -1.46 -7.22 13.54
N MET A 116 -0.80 -8.37 13.34
CA MET A 116 -0.35 -9.24 14.43
C MET A 116 0.68 -8.51 15.31
N LEU A 117 1.71 -7.93 14.70
CA LEU A 117 2.71 -7.17 15.45
C LEU A 117 2.08 -5.97 16.18
N ILE A 118 1.13 -5.28 15.56
CA ILE A 118 0.43 -4.16 16.21
C ILE A 118 -0.46 -4.65 17.35
N SER A 119 -1.13 -5.79 17.22
CA SER A 119 -1.96 -6.35 18.29
C SER A 119 -1.19 -6.78 19.53
N GLU A 120 0.12 -7.07 19.40
CA GLU A 120 1.01 -7.34 20.53
C GLU A 120 1.38 -6.06 21.31
N GLN A 121 1.23 -4.89 20.69
CA GLN A 121 1.61 -3.59 21.25
C GLN A 121 0.41 -2.75 21.70
N TYR A 122 -0.74 -2.93 21.05
CA TYR A 122 -1.97 -2.16 21.28
C TYR A 122 -3.16 -3.12 21.34
N GLU A 123 -3.75 -3.25 22.53
CA GLU A 123 -4.91 -4.12 22.73
C GLU A 123 -6.17 -3.58 22.03
N ASP A 124 -6.37 -2.27 22.03
CA ASP A 124 -7.54 -1.60 21.45
C ASP A 124 -7.14 -0.46 20.52
N ALA A 125 -7.14 -0.70 19.20
CA ALA A 125 -6.83 0.30 18.19
C ALA A 125 -7.44 -0.04 16.83
N ILE A 126 -7.69 0.97 16.00
CA ILE A 126 -7.87 0.78 14.55
C ILE A 126 -6.50 0.96 13.90
N PHE A 127 -5.93 -0.12 13.39
CA PHE A 127 -4.70 -0.05 12.61
C PHE A 127 -5.02 0.34 11.17
N VAL A 128 -4.42 1.44 10.69
CA VAL A 128 -4.63 1.96 9.33
C VAL A 128 -3.32 1.94 8.55
N ASP A 129 -3.21 1.05 7.56
CA ASP A 129 -2.07 1.02 6.63
C ASP A 129 -2.48 1.65 5.30
N LEU A 130 -2.00 2.87 5.06
CA LEU A 130 -2.32 3.62 3.84
C LEU A 130 -1.12 3.57 2.89
N GLY A 131 -1.21 2.68 1.91
CA GLY A 131 -0.17 2.44 0.91
C GLY A 131 -0.34 3.25 -0.38
N SER A 132 0.40 2.84 -1.41
CA SER A 132 0.33 3.47 -2.73
C SER A 132 -0.99 3.22 -3.48
N THR A 133 -1.73 2.17 -3.11
CA THR A 133 -2.87 1.65 -3.89
C THR A 133 -4.11 1.43 -3.03
N THR A 134 -3.93 0.96 -1.80
CA THR A 134 -5.02 0.60 -0.89
C THR A 134 -4.84 1.26 0.46
N THR A 135 -5.94 1.36 1.19
CA THR A 135 -5.98 1.70 2.61
C THR A 135 -6.61 0.53 3.35
N ASP A 136 -5.84 -0.14 4.21
CA ASP A 136 -6.33 -1.20 5.07
C ASP A 136 -6.78 -0.59 6.40
N LEU A 137 -7.97 -0.95 6.90
CA LEU A 137 -8.47 -0.53 8.22
C LEU A 137 -8.78 -1.78 9.05
N ILE A 138 -7.97 -2.03 10.06
CA ILE A 138 -7.98 -3.27 10.81
C ILE A 138 -8.36 -2.98 12.26
N PRO A 139 -9.60 -3.31 12.68
CA PRO A 139 -9.96 -3.25 14.10
C PRO A 139 -9.19 -4.30 14.89
N ILE A 140 -8.49 -3.84 15.93
CA ILE A 140 -7.87 -4.67 16.96
C ILE A 140 -8.60 -4.33 18.26
N ALA A 141 -9.20 -5.35 18.88
CA ALA A 141 -9.98 -5.19 20.12
C ALA A 141 -9.65 -6.32 21.09
N GLY A 142 -9.23 -5.98 22.31
CA GLY A 142 -8.72 -6.92 23.30
C GLY A 142 -7.52 -7.74 22.81
N GLY A 143 -6.64 -7.13 22.02
CA GLY A 143 -5.47 -7.78 21.42
C GLY A 143 -5.80 -8.73 20.26
N GLU A 144 -7.05 -8.80 19.81
CA GLU A 144 -7.46 -9.67 18.71
C GLU A 144 -7.79 -8.88 17.44
N ILE A 145 -7.29 -9.38 16.30
CA ILE A 145 -7.63 -8.87 14.97
C ILE A 145 -9.08 -9.24 14.62
N LYS A 146 -9.96 -8.23 14.49
CA LYS A 146 -11.40 -8.42 14.22
C LYS A 146 -11.81 -8.23 12.75
N ALA A 147 -10.87 -7.90 11.86
CA ALA A 147 -11.14 -7.74 10.43
C ALA A 147 -11.56 -9.05 9.74
N GLY A 148 -12.31 -8.91 8.65
CA GLY A 148 -12.65 -9.99 7.74
C GLY A 148 -11.40 -10.64 7.13
N ARG A 149 -11.42 -11.97 7.01
CA ARG A 149 -10.25 -12.73 6.50
C ARG A 149 -10.07 -12.69 4.98
N THR A 150 -11.02 -12.15 4.23
CA THR A 150 -10.95 -12.07 2.77
C THR A 150 -11.21 -10.65 2.30
N ASP A 151 -10.56 -10.23 1.22
CA ASP A 151 -10.71 -8.88 0.67
C ASP A 151 -12.17 -8.54 0.36
N LEU A 152 -12.97 -9.51 -0.14
CA LEU A 152 -14.40 -9.29 -0.37
C LEU A 152 -15.16 -8.96 0.92
N LYS A 153 -14.85 -9.63 2.04
CA LYS A 153 -15.46 -9.31 3.33
C LYS A 153 -15.01 -7.95 3.83
N ARG A 154 -13.71 -7.64 3.66
CA ARG A 154 -13.12 -6.38 4.09
C ARG A 154 -13.70 -5.19 3.33
N LEU A 155 -13.83 -5.29 2.01
CA LEU A 155 -14.52 -4.30 1.17
C LEU A 155 -15.96 -4.08 1.62
N LYS A 156 -16.71 -5.15 1.92
CA LYS A 156 -18.10 -5.05 2.40
C LYS A 156 -18.23 -4.39 3.78
N ASN A 157 -17.19 -4.48 4.60
CA ASN A 157 -17.18 -3.97 5.98
C ASN A 157 -16.48 -2.61 6.13
N GLY A 158 -15.96 -2.02 5.04
CA GLY A 158 -15.15 -0.79 5.12
C GLY A 158 -13.76 -1.00 5.74
N GLU A 159 -13.26 -2.24 5.80
CA GLU A 159 -11.94 -2.63 6.35
C GLU A 159 -10.83 -2.64 5.27
N LEU A 160 -11.21 -2.40 4.02
CA LEU A 160 -10.34 -2.24 2.87
C LEU A 160 -10.96 -1.19 1.96
N ILE A 161 -10.22 -0.12 1.68
CA ILE A 161 -10.57 0.90 0.69
C ILE A 161 -9.57 0.79 -0.46
N TYR A 162 -10.06 0.75 -1.70
CA TYR A 162 -9.21 0.61 -2.89
C TYR A 162 -8.69 1.97 -3.40
N SER A 163 -8.16 2.74 -2.47
CA SER A 163 -7.70 4.11 -2.64
C SER A 163 -6.39 4.28 -1.88
N GLY A 164 -5.37 4.85 -2.50
CA GLY A 164 -4.05 5.05 -1.91
C GLY A 164 -3.38 6.32 -2.41
N VAL A 165 -2.14 6.58 -1.97
CA VAL A 165 -1.45 7.86 -2.24
C VAL A 165 -1.02 8.01 -3.70
N ARG A 166 -0.78 6.92 -4.44
CA ARG A 166 -0.10 7.06 -5.74
C ARG A 166 -0.93 6.63 -6.94
N ARG A 167 -1.53 5.44 -6.89
CA ARG A 167 -1.97 4.70 -8.08
C ARG A 167 -3.47 4.78 -8.38
N THR A 168 -4.24 5.50 -7.56
CA THR A 168 -5.70 5.51 -7.69
C THR A 168 -6.11 6.48 -8.78
N ASN A 169 -6.92 6.02 -9.75
CA ASN A 169 -7.47 6.87 -10.81
C ASN A 169 -8.36 7.95 -10.17
N VAL A 170 -8.14 9.22 -10.52
CA VAL A 170 -8.97 10.32 -10.02
C VAL A 170 -10.45 10.13 -10.34
N ALA A 171 -10.79 9.53 -11.50
CA ALA A 171 -12.16 9.26 -11.91
C ALA A 171 -12.91 8.20 -11.07
N THR A 172 -12.16 7.43 -10.25
CA THR A 172 -12.77 6.51 -9.27
C THR A 172 -13.00 7.17 -7.91
N VAL A 173 -12.32 8.28 -7.64
CA VAL A 173 -12.44 9.07 -6.40
C VAL A 173 -13.53 10.13 -6.54
N LEU A 174 -13.59 10.81 -7.69
CA LEU A 174 -14.50 11.91 -7.97
C LEU A 174 -15.42 11.55 -9.15
N LYS A 175 -16.68 12.02 -9.09
CA LYS A 175 -17.64 11.96 -10.22
C LYS A 175 -17.91 13.33 -10.82
N SER A 176 -17.72 14.37 -10.02
CA SER A 176 -17.72 15.77 -10.42
C SER A 176 -16.71 16.54 -9.57
N VAL A 177 -16.37 17.74 -10.02
CA VAL A 177 -15.55 18.73 -9.31
C VAL A 177 -16.25 20.08 -9.33
N GLU A 178 -16.10 20.85 -8.25
CA GLU A 178 -16.56 22.23 -8.16
C GLU A 178 -15.49 23.18 -8.72
N LEU A 179 -15.84 23.88 -9.81
CA LEU A 179 -14.98 24.85 -10.50
C LEU A 179 -15.71 26.19 -10.71
N GLY A 180 -16.51 26.60 -9.72
CA GLY A 180 -17.43 27.73 -9.79
C GLY A 180 -18.85 27.28 -10.16
N GLU A 181 -18.93 26.23 -10.98
CA GLU A 181 -20.08 25.36 -11.12
C GLU A 181 -19.63 23.89 -11.08
N GLU A 182 -20.60 22.99 -10.89
CA GLU A 182 -20.34 21.55 -10.90
C GLU A 182 -19.95 21.07 -12.30
N CYS A 183 -18.79 20.44 -12.41
CA CYS A 183 -18.23 19.91 -13.65
C CYS A 183 -18.02 18.40 -13.54
N SER A 184 -18.63 17.62 -14.42
CA SER A 184 -18.43 16.17 -14.48
C SER A 184 -17.00 15.81 -14.88
N VAL A 185 -16.44 14.75 -14.31
CA VAL A 185 -15.10 14.26 -14.68
C VAL A 185 -15.16 13.20 -15.77
N SER A 186 -14.13 13.16 -16.62
CA SER A 186 -13.88 12.07 -17.56
C SER A 186 -13.59 10.76 -16.82
N SER A 187 -14.01 9.63 -17.40
CA SER A 187 -13.70 8.29 -16.89
C SER A 187 -12.30 7.80 -17.28
N GLU A 188 -11.64 8.47 -18.22
CA GLU A 188 -10.29 8.12 -18.71
C GLU A 188 -9.24 8.17 -17.59
N LEU A 189 -8.20 7.34 -17.71
CA LEU A 189 -7.06 7.35 -16.79
C LEU A 189 -6.11 8.51 -17.17
N PHE A 190 -6.55 9.74 -16.95
CA PHE A 190 -5.73 10.93 -17.21
C PHE A 190 -4.83 11.30 -16.03
N ALA A 191 -5.34 11.18 -14.81
CA ALA A 191 -4.63 11.53 -13.59
C ALA A 191 -4.84 10.48 -12.50
N ILE A 192 -3.85 10.36 -11.63
CA ILE A 192 -3.88 9.51 -10.44
C ILE A 192 -3.64 10.32 -9.17
N THR A 193 -3.84 9.71 -8.00
CA THR A 193 -3.65 10.37 -6.70
C THR A 193 -2.24 10.91 -6.48
N ALA A 194 -1.21 10.31 -7.09
CA ALA A 194 0.15 10.88 -7.07
C ALA A 194 0.18 12.29 -7.68
N ASP A 195 -0.58 12.54 -8.76
CA ASP A 195 -0.63 13.86 -9.39
C ASP A 195 -1.24 14.91 -8.45
N ALA A 196 -2.34 14.56 -7.79
CA ALA A 196 -2.98 15.42 -6.80
C ALA A 196 -2.03 15.75 -5.64
N TYR A 197 -1.35 14.74 -5.09
CA TYR A 197 -0.47 14.95 -3.94
C TYR A 197 0.85 15.61 -4.29
N LEU A 198 1.33 15.48 -5.51
CA LEU A 198 2.48 16.27 -6.00
C LEU A 198 2.09 17.74 -6.17
N VAL A 199 0.90 18.02 -6.73
CA VAL A 199 0.39 19.38 -6.90
C VAL A 199 0.17 20.09 -5.56
N LEU A 200 -0.33 19.37 -4.58
CA LEU A 200 -0.55 19.86 -3.21
C LEU A 200 0.72 19.88 -2.35
N GLY A 201 1.83 19.29 -2.82
CA GLY A 201 3.11 19.24 -2.08
C GLY A 201 3.15 18.23 -0.92
N TYR A 202 2.25 17.25 -0.88
CA TYR A 202 2.30 16.15 0.11
C TYR A 202 3.32 15.07 -0.26
N ILE A 203 3.69 14.97 -1.55
CA ILE A 203 4.77 14.11 -2.03
C ILE A 203 5.72 14.92 -2.92
N THR A 204 6.97 14.46 -3.00
CA THR A 204 7.98 14.99 -3.92
C THR A 204 7.98 14.23 -5.25
N ASP A 205 8.75 14.72 -6.23
CA ASP A 205 9.03 13.99 -7.47
C ASP A 205 9.72 12.64 -7.17
N ALA A 206 10.67 12.61 -6.24
CA ALA A 206 11.34 11.38 -5.78
C ALA A 206 10.39 10.38 -5.12
N ASP A 207 9.28 10.84 -4.54
CA ASP A 207 8.24 9.96 -4.00
C ASP A 207 7.32 9.39 -5.09
N TYR A 208 7.28 9.96 -6.29
CA TYR A 208 6.44 9.49 -7.41
C TYR A 208 7.08 8.26 -8.09
N SER A 209 7.13 7.15 -7.36
CA SER A 209 7.85 5.94 -7.79
C SER A 209 7.09 5.03 -8.77
N CYS A 210 5.87 5.39 -9.17
CA CYS A 210 5.07 4.63 -10.14
C CYS A 210 5.06 5.32 -11.50
N GLU A 211 4.69 4.59 -12.54
CA GLU A 211 4.48 5.16 -13.88
C GLU A 211 3.38 6.23 -13.82
N SER A 212 3.61 7.38 -14.46
CA SER A 212 2.54 8.35 -14.69
C SER A 212 1.55 7.81 -15.73
N PRO A 213 0.28 8.25 -15.73
CA PRO A 213 -0.71 7.80 -16.71
C PRO A 213 -0.30 8.01 -18.17
N ASP A 214 0.48 9.05 -18.46
CA ASP A 214 0.97 9.40 -19.79
C ASP A 214 2.41 8.96 -20.08
N SER A 215 3.00 8.10 -19.24
CA SER A 215 4.39 7.64 -19.39
C SER A 215 4.68 7.01 -20.76
N TYR A 216 3.68 6.34 -21.34
CA TYR A 216 3.77 5.72 -22.67
C TYR A 216 4.05 6.72 -23.80
N ALA A 217 3.70 8.00 -23.63
CA ALA A 217 3.94 9.04 -24.62
C ALA A 217 5.35 9.65 -24.51
N PHE A 218 6.09 9.35 -23.43
CA PHE A 218 7.33 10.04 -23.05
C PHE A 218 8.41 9.09 -22.55
N THR A 219 8.65 7.98 -23.27
CA THR A 219 9.58 6.92 -22.86
C THR A 219 11.00 7.42 -22.53
N ASP A 220 11.48 8.43 -23.26
CA ASP A 220 12.84 8.95 -23.09
C ASP A 220 12.97 10.03 -22.01
N ARG A 221 11.84 10.45 -21.40
CA ARG A 221 11.80 11.54 -20.42
C ARG A 221 10.77 11.34 -19.30
N GLU A 222 10.43 10.09 -18.99
CA GLU A 222 9.38 9.75 -18.01
C GLU A 222 9.56 10.49 -16.68
N GLU A 223 10.80 10.54 -16.16
CA GLU A 223 11.10 11.23 -14.91
C GLU A 223 10.81 12.74 -14.97
N ALA A 224 11.04 13.39 -16.12
CA ALA A 224 10.68 14.80 -16.30
C ALA A 224 9.15 15.02 -16.29
N GLU A 225 8.38 14.00 -16.68
CA GLU A 225 6.92 14.01 -16.69
C GLU A 225 6.29 13.70 -15.32
N LYS A 226 7.11 13.45 -14.30
CA LYS A 226 6.72 13.38 -12.88
C LYS A 226 6.93 14.71 -12.16
N SER A 227 7.02 15.82 -12.90
CA SER A 227 7.06 17.17 -12.33
C SER A 227 5.68 17.65 -11.89
N ARG A 228 5.64 18.64 -10.99
CA ARG A 228 4.40 19.30 -10.56
C ARG A 228 3.61 19.87 -11.74
N LEU A 229 4.31 20.46 -12.72
CA LEU A 229 3.69 21.02 -13.91
C LEU A 229 3.05 19.94 -14.80
N SER A 230 3.72 18.79 -14.98
CA SER A 230 3.15 17.66 -15.74
C SER A 230 1.96 17.03 -15.01
N ALA A 231 2.00 16.93 -13.68
CA ALA A 231 0.86 16.51 -12.86
C ALA A 231 -0.34 17.46 -13.01
N MET A 232 -0.11 18.78 -13.07
CA MET A 232 -1.17 19.74 -13.33
C MET A 232 -1.82 19.54 -14.70
N ARG A 233 -1.02 19.33 -15.75
CA ARG A 233 -1.54 19.01 -17.10
C ARG A 233 -2.40 17.76 -17.11
N ARG A 234 -2.00 16.72 -16.38
CA ARG A 234 -2.80 15.49 -16.22
C ARG A 234 -4.11 15.74 -15.50
N LEU A 235 -4.08 16.50 -14.40
CA LEU A 235 -5.29 16.86 -13.66
C LEU A 235 -6.26 17.73 -14.47
N ALA A 236 -5.76 18.65 -15.31
CA ALA A 236 -6.62 19.45 -16.18
C ALA A 236 -7.41 18.60 -17.19
N ARG A 237 -6.79 17.53 -17.71
CA ARG A 237 -7.45 16.57 -18.62
C ARG A 237 -8.60 15.80 -17.96
N VAL A 238 -8.64 15.72 -16.63
CA VAL A 238 -9.75 15.06 -15.90
C VAL A 238 -11.09 15.72 -16.22
N VAL A 239 -11.12 17.02 -16.50
CA VAL A 239 -12.32 17.76 -16.94
C VAL A 239 -12.30 18.06 -18.45
N CYS A 240 -11.58 17.24 -19.22
CA CYS A 240 -11.43 17.39 -20.68
C CYS A 240 -10.87 18.75 -21.12
N SER A 241 -10.07 19.39 -20.28
CA SER A 241 -9.41 20.68 -20.56
C SER A 241 -7.88 20.51 -20.57
N ASP A 242 -7.16 21.61 -20.68
CA ASP A 242 -5.71 21.70 -20.53
C ASP A 242 -5.32 22.81 -19.55
N LEU A 243 -4.02 22.92 -19.26
CA LEU A 243 -3.54 23.86 -18.26
C LEU A 243 -3.64 25.33 -18.71
N GLU A 244 -3.64 25.60 -20.03
CA GLU A 244 -3.75 26.96 -20.57
C GLU A 244 -5.18 27.49 -20.42
N GLU A 245 -6.18 26.64 -20.66
CA GLU A 245 -7.60 26.97 -20.48
C GLU A 245 -8.01 26.97 -19.00
N LEU A 246 -7.68 25.90 -18.26
CA LEU A 246 -8.16 25.71 -16.89
C LEU A 246 -7.43 26.58 -15.87
N GLY A 247 -6.12 26.80 -16.08
CA GLY A 247 -5.24 27.50 -15.16
C GLY A 247 -4.77 26.68 -13.95
N GLU A 248 -3.68 27.14 -13.33
CA GLU A 248 -3.06 26.45 -12.18
C GLU A 248 -3.97 26.40 -10.95
N ASP A 249 -4.66 27.50 -10.63
CA ASP A 249 -5.50 27.61 -9.43
C ASP A 249 -6.64 26.57 -9.43
N ASN A 250 -7.33 26.44 -10.55
CA ASN A 250 -8.38 25.44 -10.72
C ASN A 250 -7.83 24.01 -10.68
N THR A 251 -6.63 23.80 -11.21
CA THR A 251 -5.96 22.50 -11.13
C THR A 251 -5.62 22.13 -9.68
N VAL A 252 -5.16 23.09 -8.87
CA VAL A 252 -4.95 22.92 -7.42
C VAL A 252 -6.28 22.63 -6.71
N ARG A 253 -7.38 23.29 -7.10
CA ARG A 253 -8.73 23.01 -6.57
C ARG A 253 -9.19 21.59 -6.85
N ILE A 254 -8.94 21.05 -8.06
CA ILE A 254 -9.22 19.64 -8.37
C ILE A 254 -8.42 18.73 -7.43
N ALA A 255 -7.11 18.98 -7.29
CA ALA A 255 -6.25 18.18 -6.41
C ALA A 255 -6.73 18.21 -4.95
N ALA A 256 -7.15 19.37 -4.44
CA ALA A 256 -7.70 19.52 -3.09
C ALA A 256 -9.00 18.72 -2.90
N GLN A 257 -9.87 18.68 -3.93
CA GLN A 257 -11.09 17.87 -3.91
C GLN A 257 -10.79 16.37 -3.91
N VAL A 258 -9.76 15.91 -4.64
CA VAL A 258 -9.29 14.50 -4.57
C VAL A 258 -8.89 14.14 -3.15
N LYS A 259 -8.08 14.98 -2.49
CA LYS A 259 -7.68 14.76 -1.09
C LYS A 259 -8.88 14.71 -0.16
N ARG A 260 -9.80 15.69 -0.28
CA ARG A 260 -11.02 15.75 0.55
C ARG A 260 -11.84 14.48 0.41
N ALA A 261 -12.08 14.01 -0.82
CA ALA A 261 -12.84 12.80 -1.07
C ALA A 261 -12.18 11.54 -0.45
N GLN A 262 -10.85 11.39 -0.55
CA GLN A 262 -10.15 10.27 0.11
C GLN A 262 -10.22 10.36 1.65
N VAL A 263 -10.12 11.57 2.23
CA VAL A 263 -10.29 11.77 3.67
C VAL A 263 -11.73 11.42 4.09
N ASP A 264 -12.73 11.89 3.36
CA ASP A 264 -14.15 11.67 3.70
C ASP A 264 -14.52 10.17 3.62
N GLU A 265 -14.01 9.45 2.61
CA GLU A 265 -14.16 8.00 2.51
C GLU A 265 -13.52 7.28 3.71
N LEU A 266 -12.30 7.68 4.10
CA LEU A 266 -11.62 7.13 5.27
C LEU A 266 -12.36 7.44 6.58
N VAL A 267 -12.86 8.67 6.75
CA VAL A 267 -13.68 9.08 7.91
C VAL A 267 -14.95 8.23 8.01
N ALA A 268 -15.63 7.95 6.89
CA ALA A 268 -16.82 7.13 6.88
C ALA A 268 -16.53 5.71 7.40
N SER A 269 -15.46 5.08 6.91
CA SER A 269 -15.03 3.75 7.36
C SER A 269 -14.56 3.74 8.82
N LEU A 270 -13.74 4.72 9.23
CA LEU A 270 -13.29 4.85 10.62
C LEU A 270 -14.46 5.01 11.58
N LYS A 271 -15.45 5.84 11.24
CA LYS A 271 -16.65 6.04 12.06
C LYS A 271 -17.45 4.76 12.26
N GLN A 272 -17.60 3.95 11.20
CA GLN A 272 -18.29 2.65 11.28
C GLN A 272 -17.55 1.67 12.17
N ILE A 273 -16.23 1.53 11.98
CA ILE A 273 -15.39 0.61 12.76
C ILE A 273 -15.33 1.04 14.23
N LYS A 274 -15.09 2.34 14.49
CA LYS A 274 -15.13 2.96 15.82
C LYS A 274 -16.41 2.58 16.57
N ALA A 275 -17.58 2.81 15.96
CA ALA A 275 -18.86 2.53 16.60
C ALA A 275 -19.09 1.03 16.84
N LYS A 276 -18.68 0.18 15.89
CA LYS A 276 -18.89 -1.27 15.96
C LYS A 276 -18.04 -1.94 17.05
N TYR A 277 -16.79 -1.51 17.20
CA TYR A 277 -15.82 -2.14 18.11
C TYR A 277 -15.49 -1.31 19.34
N GLN A 278 -16.06 -0.10 19.48
CA GLN A 278 -15.81 0.84 20.58
C GLN A 278 -14.33 1.24 20.70
N LEU A 279 -13.67 1.43 19.56
CA LEU A 279 -12.24 1.73 19.48
C LEU A 279 -12.01 3.23 19.33
N GLU A 280 -11.15 3.80 20.17
CA GLU A 280 -10.93 5.25 20.22
C GLU A 280 -9.63 5.70 19.54
N GLN A 281 -8.63 4.82 19.41
CA GLN A 281 -7.30 5.15 18.90
C GLN A 281 -7.10 4.70 17.45
N VAL A 282 -6.36 5.50 16.68
CA VAL A 282 -5.83 5.13 15.36
C VAL A 282 -4.32 4.99 15.43
N VAL A 283 -3.80 3.84 14.98
CA VAL A 283 -2.37 3.60 14.76
C VAL A 283 -2.14 3.47 13.27
N SER A 284 -1.18 4.21 12.69
CA SER A 284 -1.02 4.24 11.24
C SER A 284 0.35 3.82 10.73
N ALA A 285 0.36 3.06 9.64
CA ALA A 285 1.53 2.74 8.81
C ALA A 285 1.33 3.24 7.38
N GLY A 286 2.38 3.08 6.56
CA GLY A 286 2.37 3.38 5.15
C GLY A 286 2.90 4.77 4.82
N ILE A 287 2.47 5.30 3.69
CA ILE A 287 2.92 6.59 3.13
C ILE A 287 1.84 7.69 3.20
N GLY A 288 0.67 7.37 3.75
CA GLY A 288 -0.50 8.23 3.78
C GLY A 288 -0.84 8.86 5.13
N ASP A 289 0.11 8.95 6.07
CA ASP A 289 -0.12 9.52 7.42
C ASP A 289 -0.86 10.86 7.38
N PHE A 290 -0.63 11.70 6.38
CA PHE A 290 -1.28 13.00 6.24
C PHE A 290 -2.80 12.92 5.96
N ILE A 291 -3.28 11.85 5.30
CA ILE A 291 -4.70 11.57 5.10
C ILE A 291 -5.29 10.97 6.38
N VAL A 292 -4.58 9.98 6.95
CA VAL A 292 -5.05 9.26 8.15
C VAL A 292 -5.16 10.20 9.35
N LYS A 293 -4.20 11.11 9.52
CA LYS A 293 -4.24 12.14 10.55
C LYS A 293 -5.47 13.02 10.43
N GLU A 294 -5.75 13.56 9.24
CA GLU A 294 -6.90 14.45 9.04
C GLU A 294 -8.23 13.72 9.28
N ALA A 295 -8.31 12.45 8.89
CA ALA A 295 -9.49 11.62 9.17
C ALA A 295 -9.66 11.32 10.67
N ALA A 296 -8.57 11.01 11.38
CA ALA A 296 -8.59 10.79 12.83
C ALA A 296 -8.95 12.06 13.61
N ASP A 297 -8.35 13.20 13.25
CA ASP A 297 -8.66 14.52 13.83
C ASP A 297 -10.16 14.84 13.67
N SER A 298 -10.74 14.58 12.50
CA SER A 298 -12.17 14.82 12.21
C SER A 298 -13.12 13.99 13.10
N LEU A 299 -12.64 12.88 13.66
CA LEU A 299 -13.38 12.01 14.57
C LEU A 299 -12.94 12.14 16.03
N ASN A 300 -12.07 13.10 16.35
CA ASN A 300 -11.45 13.29 17.66
C ASN A 300 -10.78 12.00 18.20
N MET A 301 -10.15 11.23 17.32
CA MET A 301 -9.44 10.00 17.68
C MET A 301 -7.96 10.29 17.90
N PRO A 302 -7.34 9.86 19.03
CA PRO A 302 -5.89 9.91 19.18
C PRO A 302 -5.20 9.20 18.01
N PHE A 303 -4.26 9.91 17.38
CA PHE A 303 -3.53 9.44 16.21
C PHE A 303 -2.06 9.17 16.55
N LEU A 304 -1.62 7.94 16.30
CA LEU A 304 -0.23 7.52 16.45
C LEU A 304 0.34 7.05 15.11
N PRO A 305 1.17 7.86 14.43
CA PRO A 305 1.87 7.40 13.25
C PRO A 305 3.08 6.55 13.63
N LEU A 306 3.18 5.34 13.09
CA LEU A 306 4.33 4.46 13.30
C LEU A 306 5.61 5.03 12.70
N SER A 307 5.50 6.00 11.77
CA SER A 307 6.63 6.78 11.29
C SER A 307 7.30 7.61 12.38
N ALA A 308 6.60 7.99 13.46
CA ALA A 308 7.19 8.64 14.62
C ALA A 308 7.91 7.65 15.56
N CYS A 309 7.49 6.39 15.57
CA CYS A 309 8.11 5.34 16.40
C CYS A 309 9.31 4.68 15.72
N TYR A 310 9.18 4.36 14.44
CA TYR A 310 10.13 3.54 13.68
C TYR A 310 10.79 4.28 12.50
N GLY A 311 10.40 5.53 12.25
CA GLY A 311 10.85 6.30 11.09
C GLY A 311 10.03 6.02 9.84
N LYS A 312 10.05 6.98 8.90
CA LYS A 312 9.24 6.95 7.68
C LYS A 312 9.50 5.72 6.80
N THR A 313 10.76 5.31 6.68
CA THR A 313 11.13 4.19 5.79
C THR A 313 10.56 2.87 6.29
N ILE A 314 10.63 2.59 7.61
CA ILE A 314 10.02 1.39 8.19
C ILE A 314 8.49 1.44 8.08
N ALA A 315 7.88 2.58 8.38
CA ALA A 315 6.43 2.73 8.24
C ALA A 315 5.95 2.48 6.80
N ALA A 316 6.69 2.93 5.79
CA ALA A 316 6.38 2.69 4.38
C ALA A 316 6.57 1.23 3.94
N THR A 317 7.34 0.43 4.70
CA THR A 317 7.60 -0.99 4.43
C THR A 317 7.12 -1.89 5.55
N PHE A 318 6.09 -1.46 6.30
CA PHE A 318 5.74 -2.05 7.58
C PHE A 318 5.42 -3.56 7.53
N PRO A 319 4.76 -4.11 6.50
CA PRO A 319 4.56 -5.57 6.42
C PRO A 319 5.87 -6.37 6.42
N ALA A 320 6.88 -5.93 5.68
CA ALA A 320 8.19 -6.59 5.65
C ALA A 320 8.89 -6.47 7.01
N TYR A 321 8.80 -5.31 7.66
CA TYR A 321 9.31 -5.13 9.02
C TYR A 321 8.61 -6.05 10.02
N ALA A 322 7.27 -6.10 9.98
CA ALA A 322 6.48 -6.93 10.88
C ALA A 322 6.85 -8.41 10.74
N VAL A 323 7.02 -8.89 9.51
CA VAL A 323 7.48 -10.26 9.25
C VAL A 323 8.87 -10.52 9.84
N ALA A 324 9.82 -9.60 9.68
CA ALA A 324 11.16 -9.77 10.27
C ALA A 324 11.10 -9.87 11.80
N ARG A 325 10.31 -9.00 12.45
CA ARG A 325 10.14 -8.97 13.91
C ARG A 325 9.41 -10.20 14.45
N LEU A 326 8.34 -10.63 13.81
CA LEU A 326 7.58 -11.82 14.22
C LEU A 326 8.40 -13.11 14.04
N LEU A 327 9.29 -13.14 13.04
CA LEU A 327 10.15 -14.29 12.81
C LEU A 327 11.28 -14.41 13.85
N GLU A 328 11.79 -13.30 14.39
CA GLU A 328 12.76 -13.32 15.50
C GLU A 328 12.22 -14.03 16.75
N THR A 329 10.89 -14.04 16.94
CA THR A 329 10.21 -14.60 18.10
C THR A 329 9.52 -15.95 17.84
N PHE A 330 9.64 -16.48 16.60
CA PHE A 330 9.02 -17.73 16.18
C PHE A 330 9.87 -18.96 16.58
#